data_AF-A0A0A6ZK50-F1
#
_entry.id   AF-A0A0A6ZK50-F1
#
_cell.length_a   1.000
_cell.length_b   1.000
_cell.length_c   1.000
_cell.angle_alpha   90.00
_cell.angle_beta   90.00
_cell.angle_gamma   90.00
#
_symmetry.space_group_name_H-M   'P 1'
#
loop_
_entity.id
_entity.type
_entity.pdbx_description
1 polymer ?
#
loop_
_entity_poly.entity_id
_entity_poly.type
_entity_poly.pdbx_seq_one_letter_code
_entity_poly.pdbx_strand_id
1 'polypeptide(L)'
;NNYTVEKLYQLTQIDRWFLEKFKNIINFYKILEGVSHSSITTDILQNAKKIGFSDKQIAKAIKSTELAVRKLREEFKITPCVKKIDTVAAEWPASTNYLYLTYNGNQHDLEFPGGYTMVLGSGVYRIGSSV
;
A
#
# COMPACT_ATOMS: atom_id res chain seq x y z
N ASN A 1 26.52 -1.70 -1.31
CA ASN A 1 26.74 -3.15 -1.09
C ASN A 1 25.60 -3.94 -1.67
N ASN A 2 25.87 -4.80 -2.66
CA ASN A 2 24.87 -5.58 -3.38
C ASN A 2 24.84 -7.02 -2.83
N TYR A 3 24.37 -7.19 -1.58
CA TYR A 3 24.28 -8.53 -0.98
C TYR A 3 23.23 -9.39 -1.70
N THR A 4 23.54 -10.67 -1.86
CA THR A 4 22.57 -11.65 -2.36
C THR A 4 21.54 -11.98 -1.27
N VAL A 5 20.36 -12.43 -1.68
CA VAL A 5 19.33 -12.92 -0.74
C VAL A 5 19.88 -14.04 0.13
N GLU A 6 20.71 -14.92 -0.43
CA GLU A 6 21.38 -15.99 0.32
C GLU A 6 22.30 -15.44 1.42
N LYS A 7 23.11 -14.42 1.10
CA LYS A 7 23.99 -13.81 2.10
C LYS A 7 23.19 -13.12 3.20
N LEU A 8 22.07 -12.47 2.86
CA LEU A 8 21.17 -11.84 3.85
C LEU A 8 20.49 -12.89 4.73
N TYR A 9 20.06 -14.02 4.18
CA TYR A 9 19.52 -15.13 4.96
C TYR A 9 20.54 -15.64 5.98
N GLN A 10 21.78 -15.90 5.55
CA GLN A 10 22.84 -16.37 6.45
C GLN A 10 23.10 -15.42 7.63
N LEU A 11 22.98 -14.11 7.40
CA LEU A 11 23.25 -13.08 8.42
C LEU A 11 22.05 -12.79 9.34
N THR A 12 20.82 -12.90 8.83
CA THR A 12 19.61 -12.44 9.55
C THR A 12 18.68 -13.56 9.99
N GLN A 13 18.80 -14.74 9.38
CA GLN A 13 17.87 -15.86 9.50
C GLN A 13 16.42 -15.53 9.09
N ILE A 14 16.19 -14.40 8.42
CA ILE A 14 14.88 -14.07 7.83
C ILE A 14 14.67 -14.95 6.61
N ASP A 15 13.55 -15.68 6.56
CA ASP A 15 13.27 -16.59 5.46
C ASP A 15 13.37 -15.91 4.08
N ARG A 16 13.92 -16.66 3.12
CA ARG A 16 14.20 -16.18 1.76
C ARG A 16 12.95 -15.65 1.08
N TRP A 17 11.78 -16.22 1.38
CA TRP A 17 10.50 -15.76 0.85
C TRP A 17 10.25 -14.28 1.18
N PHE A 18 10.47 -13.86 2.44
CA PHE A 18 10.32 -12.45 2.84
C PHE A 18 11.40 -11.56 2.22
N LEU A 19 12.65 -12.03 2.19
CA LEU A 19 13.76 -11.27 1.60
C LEU A 19 13.53 -11.01 0.10
N GLU A 20 12.96 -11.96 -0.63
CA GLU A 20 12.55 -11.75 -2.02
C GLU A 20 11.41 -10.72 -2.14
N LYS A 21 10.44 -10.70 -1.20
CA LYS A 21 9.42 -9.63 -1.17
C LYS A 21 10.05 -8.25 -0.92
N PHE A 22 11.02 -8.12 -0.03
CA PHE A 22 11.75 -6.86 0.18
C PHE A 22 12.52 -6.44 -1.07
N LYS A 23 13.20 -7.39 -1.72
CA LYS A 23 13.91 -7.14 -2.98
C LYS A 23 12.97 -6.66 -4.07
N ASN A 24 11.75 -7.21 -4.17
CA ASN A 24 10.74 -6.73 -5.12
C ASN A 24 10.37 -5.27 -4.87
N ILE A 25 10.15 -4.87 -3.61
CA ILE A 25 9.86 -3.48 -3.25
C ILE A 25 11.05 -2.58 -3.62
N ILE A 26 12.27 -2.98 -3.30
CA ILE A 26 13.50 -2.22 -3.61
C ILE A 26 13.70 -2.07 -5.13
N ASN A 27 13.50 -3.14 -5.89
CA ASN A 27 13.60 -3.10 -7.35
C ASN A 27 12.55 -2.17 -7.96
N PHE A 28 11.32 -2.21 -7.45
CA PHE A 28 10.27 -1.31 -7.92
C PHE A 28 10.56 0.15 -7.57
N TYR A 29 11.18 0.42 -6.41
CA TYR A 29 11.65 1.76 -6.08
C TYR A 29 12.66 2.29 -7.11
N LYS A 30 13.59 1.45 -7.59
CA LYS A 30 14.52 1.84 -8.68
C LYS A 30 13.81 2.15 -10.00
N ILE A 31 12.73 1.43 -10.31
CA ILE A 31 11.88 1.75 -11.48
C ILE A 31 11.26 3.14 -11.30
N LEU A 32 10.76 3.45 -10.10
CA LEU A 32 10.20 4.77 -9.79
C LEU A 32 11.26 5.89 -9.90
N GLU A 33 12.50 5.66 -9.46
CA GLU A 33 13.59 6.63 -9.61
C GLU A 33 13.96 6.90 -11.09
N GLY A 34 13.64 5.96 -11.99
CA GLY A 34 13.87 6.10 -13.43
C GLY A 34 12.79 6.87 -14.18
N VAL A 35 11.68 7.25 -13.53
CA VAL A 35 10.59 8.04 -14.11
C VAL A 35 10.41 9.37 -13.41
N SER A 36 9.77 10.32 -14.08
CA SER A 36 9.41 11.63 -13.54
C SER A 36 7.89 11.75 -13.36
N HIS A 37 7.45 12.84 -12.73
CA HIS A 37 6.03 13.16 -12.62
C HIS A 37 5.31 13.21 -13.99
N SER A 38 5.98 13.66 -15.05
CA SER A 38 5.40 13.77 -16.39
C SER A 38 5.46 12.47 -17.19
N SER A 39 6.31 11.52 -16.82
CA SER A 39 6.52 10.26 -17.55
C SER A 39 5.97 9.03 -16.85
N ILE A 40 5.51 9.15 -15.60
CA ILE A 40 4.94 8.02 -14.85
C ILE A 40 3.60 7.60 -15.48
N THR A 41 3.49 6.33 -15.84
CA THR A 41 2.27 5.78 -16.45
C THR A 41 1.27 5.30 -15.39
N THR A 42 0.01 5.17 -15.79
CA THR A 42 -1.06 4.58 -14.98
C THR A 42 -0.65 3.22 -14.41
N ASP A 43 -0.05 2.35 -15.22
CA ASP A 43 0.35 1.00 -14.81
C ASP A 43 1.46 1.01 -13.76
N ILE A 44 2.46 1.87 -13.92
CA ILE A 44 3.53 2.02 -12.93
C ILE A 44 2.94 2.53 -11.62
N LEU A 45 2.08 3.55 -11.68
CA LEU A 45 1.45 4.11 -10.49
C LEU A 45 0.55 3.08 -9.81
N GLN A 46 -0.29 2.35 -10.56
CA GLN A 46 -1.17 1.32 -10.01
C GLN A 46 -0.38 0.18 -9.36
N ASN A 47 0.68 -0.29 -10.01
CA ASN A 47 1.54 -1.35 -9.48
C ASN A 47 2.27 -0.89 -8.21
N ALA A 48 2.75 0.37 -8.17
CA ALA A 48 3.33 0.94 -6.96
C ALA A 48 2.35 0.87 -5.78
N LYS A 49 1.08 1.22 -6.00
CA LYS A 49 0.04 1.18 -4.96
C LYS A 49 -0.28 -0.26 -4.54
N LYS A 50 -0.37 -1.21 -5.48
CA LYS A 50 -0.66 -2.64 -5.20
C LYS A 50 0.40 -3.31 -4.33
N ILE A 51 1.66 -2.88 -4.42
CA ILE A 51 2.76 -3.38 -3.59
C ILE A 51 3.05 -2.52 -2.35
N GLY A 52 2.19 -1.53 -2.05
CA GLY A 52 2.19 -0.81 -0.77
C GLY A 52 2.94 0.52 -0.73
N PHE A 53 3.35 1.09 -1.86
CA PHE A 53 3.97 2.44 -1.85
C PHE A 53 2.95 3.52 -1.47
N SER A 54 3.32 4.35 -0.50
CA SER A 54 2.59 5.59 -0.18
C SER A 54 2.81 6.67 -1.25
N ASP A 55 1.88 7.61 -1.35
CA ASP A 55 1.99 8.74 -2.29
C ASP A 55 3.26 9.58 -1.98
N LYS A 56 3.61 9.69 -0.69
CA LYS A 56 4.86 10.30 -0.22
C LYS A 56 6.12 9.60 -0.71
N GLN A 57 6.19 8.28 -0.67
CA GLN A 57 7.35 7.52 -1.15
C GLN A 57 7.51 7.64 -2.67
N ILE A 58 6.40 7.57 -3.41
CA ILE A 58 6.38 7.76 -4.86
C ILE A 58 6.85 9.17 -5.20
N ALA A 59 6.31 10.19 -4.52
CA ALA A 59 6.70 11.59 -4.72
C ALA A 59 8.19 11.80 -4.50
N LYS A 60 8.76 11.20 -3.44
CA LYS A 60 10.21 11.25 -3.19
C LYS A 60 11.02 10.63 -4.33
N ALA A 61 10.61 9.47 -4.84
CA ALA A 61 11.32 8.77 -5.92
C ALA A 61 11.31 9.56 -7.24
N ILE A 62 10.16 10.14 -7.61
CA ILE A 62 9.98 10.87 -8.88
C ILE A 62 10.27 12.37 -8.79
N LYS A 63 10.81 12.84 -7.66
CA LYS A 63 11.13 14.25 -7.37
C LYS A 63 9.92 15.20 -7.52
N SER A 64 8.79 14.80 -6.94
CA SER A 64 7.53 15.55 -6.93
C SER A 64 7.04 15.79 -5.50
N THR A 65 5.83 16.33 -5.35
CA THR A 65 5.16 16.50 -4.05
C THR A 65 4.12 15.40 -3.84
N GLU A 66 3.86 15.05 -2.58
CA GLU A 66 2.82 14.08 -2.22
C GLU A 66 1.45 14.49 -2.78
N LEU A 67 1.11 15.79 -2.72
CA LEU A 67 -0.13 16.32 -3.25
C LEU A 67 -0.24 16.15 -4.77
N ALA A 68 0.85 16.38 -5.52
CA ALA A 68 0.85 16.19 -6.97
C ALA A 68 0.67 14.71 -7.35
N VAL A 69 1.33 13.80 -6.64
CA VAL A 69 1.13 12.34 -6.84
C VAL A 69 -0.30 11.93 -6.51
N ARG A 70 -0.86 12.46 -5.42
CA ARG A 70 -2.25 12.19 -5.03
C ARG A 70 -3.24 12.64 -6.11
N LYS A 71 -3.10 13.86 -6.64
CA LYS A 71 -3.94 14.38 -7.72
C LYS A 71 -3.85 13.51 -8.97
N LEU A 72 -2.64 13.19 -9.42
CA LEU A 72 -2.42 12.31 -10.57
C LEU A 72 -3.05 10.93 -10.37
N ARG A 73 -2.93 10.37 -9.16
CA ARG A 73 -3.55 9.10 -8.79
C ARG A 73 -5.08 9.16 -8.88
N GLU A 74 -5.69 10.26 -8.44
CA GLU A 74 -7.14 10.50 -8.52
C GLU A 74 -7.60 10.72 -9.98
N GLU A 75 -6.84 11.45 -10.79
CA GLU A 75 -7.08 11.63 -12.24
C GLU A 75 -7.07 10.29 -12.99
N PHE A 76 -6.15 9.40 -12.64
CA PHE A 76 -6.11 8.03 -13.16
C PHE A 76 -7.14 7.08 -12.52
N LYS A 77 -8.00 7.58 -11.63
CA LYS A 77 -9.03 6.80 -10.91
C LYS A 77 -8.45 5.63 -10.10
N ILE A 78 -7.21 5.75 -9.63
CA ILE A 78 -6.53 4.75 -8.82
C ILE A 78 -6.87 5.00 -7.34
N THR A 79 -7.95 4.39 -6.86
CA THR A 79 -8.37 4.47 -5.45
C THR A 79 -8.42 3.08 -4.83
N PRO A 80 -8.17 2.93 -3.52
CA PRO A 80 -8.26 1.63 -2.88
C PRO A 80 -9.73 1.22 -2.74
N CYS A 81 -9.98 -0.08 -2.78
CA CYS A 81 -11.27 -0.67 -2.48
C CYS A 81 -11.40 -0.97 -0.98
N VAL A 82 -12.63 -0.94 -0.48
CA VAL A 82 -12.97 -1.34 0.90
C VAL A 82 -13.39 -2.80 0.87
N LYS A 83 -12.72 -3.63 1.67
CA LYS A 83 -12.96 -5.07 1.76
C LYS A 83 -13.37 -5.48 3.16
N LYS A 84 -14.26 -6.48 3.25
CA LYS A 84 -14.69 -7.08 4.52
C LYS A 84 -13.76 -8.21 4.92
N ILE A 85 -13.58 -8.39 6.22
CA ILE A 85 -13.00 -9.59 6.83
C ILE A 85 -14.17 -10.46 7.26
N ASP A 86 -14.34 -11.60 6.58
CA ASP A 86 -15.48 -12.52 6.75
C ASP A 86 -15.11 -13.86 7.39
N THR A 87 -13.81 -14.10 7.64
CA THR A 87 -13.22 -15.36 8.15
C THR A 87 -13.27 -16.57 7.21
N VAL A 88 -14.03 -16.48 6.11
CA VAL A 88 -14.33 -17.61 5.20
C VAL A 88 -13.99 -17.30 3.73
N ALA A 89 -13.22 -16.24 3.47
CA ALA A 89 -12.81 -15.85 2.12
C ALA A 89 -14.01 -15.71 1.15
N ALA A 90 -15.06 -15.04 1.61
CA ALA A 90 -16.31 -14.77 0.92
C ALA A 90 -17.19 -16.00 0.60
N GLU A 91 -16.95 -17.16 1.23
CA GLU A 91 -17.87 -18.31 1.11
C GLU A 91 -19.29 -17.95 1.58
N TRP A 92 -19.39 -17.18 2.66
CA TRP A 92 -20.64 -16.71 3.24
C TRP A 92 -20.61 -15.20 3.46
N PRO A 93 -21.74 -14.50 3.28
CA PRO A 93 -21.81 -13.07 3.52
C PRO A 93 -21.57 -12.75 5.00
N ALA A 94 -20.60 -11.88 5.28
CA ALA A 94 -20.36 -11.39 6.63
C ALA A 94 -21.48 -10.45 7.11
N SER A 95 -22.00 -10.72 8.30
CA SER A 95 -22.97 -9.86 8.99
C SER A 95 -22.33 -8.61 9.62
N THR A 96 -21.00 -8.59 9.80
CA THR A 96 -20.24 -7.51 10.45
C THR A 96 -19.44 -6.67 9.46
N ASN A 97 -19.23 -5.39 9.78
CA ASN A 97 -18.38 -4.48 9.00
C ASN A 97 -16.99 -4.32 9.64
N TYR A 98 -16.21 -5.39 9.66
CA TYR A 98 -14.77 -5.31 9.98
C TYR A 98 -13.99 -5.16 8.66
N LEU A 99 -13.37 -3.99 8.46
CA LEU A 99 -12.99 -3.52 7.14
C LEU A 99 -11.49 -3.22 7.02
N TYR A 100 -10.96 -3.35 5.81
CA TYR A 100 -9.64 -2.85 5.43
C TYR A 100 -9.65 -2.25 4.02
N LEU A 101 -8.61 -1.49 3.69
CA LEU A 101 -8.41 -0.89 2.37
C LEU A 101 -7.35 -1.66 1.59
N THR A 102 -7.57 -1.87 0.29
CA THR A 102 -6.59 -2.51 -0.58
C THR A 102 -6.65 -1.96 -2.01
N TYR A 103 -5.49 -1.84 -2.65
CA TYR A 103 -5.38 -1.57 -4.09
C TYR A 103 -5.46 -2.86 -4.94
N ASN A 104 -5.49 -4.02 -4.31
CA ASN A 104 -5.63 -5.33 -4.95
C ASN A 104 -7.11 -5.76 -4.99
N GLY A 105 -7.99 -4.84 -5.39
CA GLY A 105 -9.42 -5.07 -5.52
C GLY A 105 -9.98 -4.28 -6.71
N ASN A 106 -11.17 -4.67 -7.16
CA ASN A 106 -11.89 -4.04 -8.28
C ASN A 106 -13.24 -3.42 -7.88
N GLN A 107 -13.75 -3.74 -6.69
CA GLN A 107 -15.02 -3.22 -6.17
C GLN A 107 -15.02 -3.17 -4.64
N HIS A 108 -15.88 -2.33 -4.08
CA HIS A 108 -16.15 -2.29 -2.64
C HIS A 108 -17.10 -3.41 -2.24
N ASP A 109 -16.98 -3.93 -1.02
CA ASP A 109 -17.90 -4.96 -0.49
C ASP A 109 -19.13 -4.35 0.24
N LEU A 110 -19.29 -3.02 0.18
CA LEU A 110 -20.34 -2.26 0.85
C LEU A 110 -20.61 -0.92 0.15
N GLU A 111 -21.78 -0.35 0.45
CA GLU A 111 -22.19 0.98 -0.01
C GLU A 111 -21.84 2.07 1.01
N PHE A 112 -21.77 3.32 0.54
CA PHE A 112 -21.37 4.48 1.35
C PHE A 112 -22.44 5.57 1.30
N PRO A 113 -23.59 5.40 1.97
CA PRO A 113 -24.68 6.39 1.94
C PRO A 113 -24.36 7.72 2.66
N GLY A 114 -23.24 7.79 3.39
CA GLY A 114 -22.81 8.99 4.10
C GLY A 114 -23.52 9.19 5.44
N GLY A 115 -23.40 10.39 6.02
CA GLY A 115 -24.01 10.73 7.31
C GLY A 115 -23.30 10.15 8.54
N TYR A 116 -22.09 9.61 8.37
CA TYR A 116 -21.32 8.98 9.45
C TYR A 116 -20.35 9.95 10.12
N THR A 117 -20.08 9.71 11.40
CA THR A 117 -19.02 10.41 12.16
C THR A 117 -17.78 9.52 12.26
N MET A 118 -16.61 10.07 11.94
CA MET A 118 -15.32 9.37 12.08
C MET A 118 -14.68 9.69 13.42
N VAL A 119 -14.20 8.66 14.11
CA VAL A 119 -13.38 8.78 15.32
C VAL A 119 -11.99 8.21 15.01
N LEU A 120 -10.94 8.99 15.27
CA LEU A 120 -9.56 8.58 15.05
C LEU A 120 -8.97 8.02 16.34
N GLY A 121 -8.44 6.80 16.28
CA GLY A 121 -7.71 6.18 17.40
C GLY A 121 -6.30 6.72 17.58
N SER A 122 -5.65 6.37 18.70
CA SER A 122 -4.31 6.82 19.08
C SER A 122 -3.16 6.15 18.33
N GLY A 123 -3.43 5.09 17.56
CA GLY A 123 -2.40 4.26 16.92
C GLY A 123 -1.70 3.33 17.91
N VAL A 124 -0.44 2.98 17.63
CA VAL A 124 0.35 2.06 18.46
C VAL A 124 0.72 2.69 19.81
N TYR A 125 0.75 1.86 20.87
CA TYR A 125 1.21 2.31 22.18
C TYR A 125 2.68 2.75 22.18
N ARG A 126 2.96 3.76 22.99
CA ARG A 126 4.30 4.31 23.22
C ARG A 126 4.34 4.97 24.59
N ILE A 127 5.55 5.16 25.14
CA ILE A 127 5.72 5.91 26.40
C ILE A 127 5.04 7.28 26.26
N GLY A 128 4.15 7.62 27.20
CA GLY A 128 3.34 8.84 27.16
C GLY A 128 2.03 8.75 26.38
N SER A 129 1.71 7.59 25.79
CA SER A 129 0.46 7.32 25.08
C SER A 129 0.04 5.88 25.33
N SER A 130 -0.73 5.68 26.41
CA SER A 130 -1.26 4.38 26.85
C SER A 130 -2.79 4.44 26.91
N VAL A 131 -3.42 3.51 27.64
CA VAL A 131 -4.87 3.48 27.90
C VAL A 131 -5.35 4.70 28.69
#